data_AF-A0A924QT73-F1
#
_entry.id   AF-A0A924QT73-F1
#
_cell.length_a   1.000
_cell.length_b   1.000
_cell.length_c   1.000
_cell.angle_alpha   90.00
_cell.angle_beta   90.00
_cell.angle_gamma   90.00
#
_symmetry.space_group_name_H-M   'P 1'
#
loop_
_entity.id
_entity.type
_entity.pdbx_description
1 polymer ?
#
loop_
_entity_poly.entity_id
_entity_poly.type
_entity_poly.pdbx_seq_one_letter_code
_entity_poly.pdbx_strand_id
1 'polypeptide(L)'
;MSNLEKVYSLEISENNIQNTVRFFFISKGVQDVVKAIEYSYVQEFDGKPMFNLGFGNYDIDIDKIEDLSTNNNGDVYIIFSTVLSSIPEFFKINPASILLVQGSDSSPEFLEKCKLICKKKCTIECKKFRQRITIYKKYVNDNYDELRLEYKFYGGIKSGAGTIIETYVPKKDYDAVFVYK
;
A
#
# COMPACT_ATOMS: atom_id res chain seq x y z
N MET A 1 26.25 9.41 -3.16
CA MET A 1 25.81 10.19 -1.98
C MET A 1 24.36 9.81 -1.75
N SER A 2 24.08 8.96 -0.77
CA SER A 2 22.73 8.47 -0.49
C SER A 2 21.87 9.64 -0.04
N ASN A 3 20.87 10.01 -0.84
CA ASN A 3 19.73 10.74 -0.31
C ASN A 3 19.13 9.83 0.76
N LEU A 4 19.41 10.12 2.04
CA LEU A 4 18.56 9.66 3.12
C LEU A 4 17.18 10.22 2.78
N GLU A 5 16.33 9.39 2.18
CA GLU A 5 14.94 9.74 1.95
C GLU A 5 14.38 10.18 3.30
N LYS A 6 13.90 11.41 3.38
CA LYS A 6 13.28 11.92 4.61
C LYS A 6 12.08 11.02 4.90
N VAL A 7 12.07 10.39 6.07
CA VAL A 7 10.95 9.62 6.60
C VAL A 7 10.50 10.22 7.92
N TYR A 8 9.21 10.13 8.22
CA TYR A 8 8.70 10.49 9.54
C TYR A 8 9.00 9.38 10.54
N SER A 9 9.12 9.75 11.82
CA SER A 9 9.17 8.77 12.91
C SER A 9 7.87 8.00 13.02
N LEU A 10 7.95 6.68 13.17
CA LEU A 10 6.80 5.80 13.31
C LEU A 10 6.58 5.45 14.79
N GLU A 11 5.34 5.48 15.23
CA GLU A 11 4.89 4.90 16.49
C GLU A 11 4.08 3.63 16.21
N ILE A 12 4.40 2.52 16.89
CA ILE A 12 3.81 1.21 16.62
C ILE A 12 2.69 0.92 17.62
N SER A 13 1.57 0.40 17.12
CA SER A 13 0.51 -0.20 17.93
C SER A 13 0.14 -1.56 17.36
N GLU A 14 0.20 -2.59 18.19
CA GLU A 14 -0.22 -3.95 17.85
C GLU A 14 -1.60 -4.22 18.46
N ASN A 15 -2.58 -4.62 17.64
CA ASN A 15 -3.89 -5.03 18.13
C ASN A 15 -4.07 -6.54 17.91
N ASN A 16 -3.74 -7.31 18.94
CA ASN A 16 -3.82 -8.78 18.94
C ASN A 16 -5.24 -9.33 18.74
N ILE A 17 -6.27 -8.51 18.95
CA ILE A 17 -7.67 -8.94 18.76
C ILE A 17 -8.06 -8.87 17.28
N GLN A 18 -7.50 -7.93 16.54
CA GLN A 18 -7.83 -7.69 15.12
C GLN A 18 -6.80 -8.28 14.14
N ASN A 19 -5.71 -8.87 14.64
CA ASN A 19 -4.56 -9.29 13.81
C ASN A 19 -4.10 -8.16 12.88
N THR A 20 -3.98 -6.95 13.44
CA THR A 20 -3.52 -5.76 12.74
C THR A 20 -2.24 -5.22 13.38
N VAL A 21 -1.32 -4.79 12.52
CA VAL A 21 -0.15 -3.98 12.94
C VAL A 21 -0.35 -2.58 12.38
N ARG A 22 -0.34 -1.58 13.26
CA ARG A 22 -0.48 -0.18 12.87
C ARG A 22 0.78 0.61 13.21
N PHE A 23 1.15 1.49 12.28
CA PHE A 23 2.17 2.50 12.50
C PHE A 23 1.55 3.87 12.32
N PHE A 24 1.84 4.80 13.23
CA PHE A 24 1.36 6.18 13.18
C PHE A 24 2.50 7.14 12.91
N PHE A 25 2.21 8.21 12.18
CA PHE A 25 3.13 9.32 12.00
C PHE A 25 2.37 10.62 11.77
N ILE A 26 3.04 11.74 12.02
CA ILE A 26 2.46 13.08 11.82
C ILE A 26 3.07 13.67 10.54
N SER A 27 2.24 13.87 9.52
CA SER A 27 2.62 14.69 8.36
C SER A 27 2.60 16.16 8.77
N LYS A 28 3.78 16.78 8.76
CA LYS A 28 3.98 18.19 9.17
C LYS A 28 3.85 19.11 7.96
N GLY A 29 3.10 20.20 8.11
CA GLY A 29 3.01 21.23 7.08
C GLY A 29 2.14 22.40 7.51
N VAL A 30 1.23 22.86 6.65
CA VAL A 30 0.31 23.97 7.00
C VAL A 30 -0.60 23.55 8.15
N GLN A 31 -0.97 22.28 8.16
CA GLN A 31 -1.65 21.63 9.27
C GLN A 31 -0.97 20.29 9.55
N ASP A 32 -0.89 19.95 10.83
CA ASP A 32 -0.45 18.64 11.26
C ASP A 32 -1.59 17.64 11.01
N VAL A 33 -1.26 16.57 10.30
CA VAL A 33 -2.22 15.51 9.97
C VAL A 33 -1.67 14.19 10.48
N VAL A 34 -2.41 13.54 11.39
CA VAL A 34 -2.09 12.18 11.85
C VAL A 34 -2.41 11.22 10.71
N LYS A 35 -1.46 10.35 10.38
CA LYS A 35 -1.58 9.32 9.36
C LYS A 35 -1.28 7.96 9.98
N ALA A 36 -1.94 6.94 9.45
CA ALA A 36 -1.75 5.56 9.87
C ALA A 36 -1.37 4.70 8.66
N ILE A 37 -0.47 3.75 8.90
CA ILE A 37 -0.13 2.63 8.03
C ILE A 37 -0.68 1.41 8.74
N GLU A 38 -1.46 0.60 8.04
CA GLU A 38 -2.10 -0.59 8.60
C GLU A 38 -1.74 -1.81 7.77
N TYR A 39 -1.29 -2.84 8.47
CA TYR A 39 -1.12 -4.19 7.95
C TYR A 39 -2.26 -5.04 8.49
N SER A 40 -3.23 -5.33 7.64
CA SER A 40 -4.44 -6.07 8.02
C SER A 40 -4.40 -7.49 7.50
N TYR A 41 -4.56 -8.47 8.39
CA TYR A 41 -4.66 -9.88 8.00
C TYR A 41 -5.80 -10.07 7.00
N VAL A 42 -5.53 -10.80 5.93
CA VAL A 42 -6.50 -11.10 4.87
C VAL A 42 -6.94 -12.55 4.98
N GLN A 43 -5.99 -13.47 4.87
CA GLN A 43 -6.21 -14.91 4.87
C GLN A 43 -4.87 -15.66 4.95
N GLU A 44 -4.92 -16.98 5.09
CA GLU A 44 -3.76 -17.82 4.79
C GLU A 44 -3.62 -18.01 3.28
N PHE A 45 -2.37 -18.04 2.82
CA PHE A 45 -1.99 -18.36 1.45
C PHE A 45 -0.68 -19.15 1.48
N ASP A 46 -0.68 -20.32 0.86
CA ASP A 46 0.48 -21.24 0.84
C ASP A 46 1.04 -21.54 2.25
N GLY A 47 0.13 -21.76 3.22
CA GLY A 47 0.48 -22.05 4.62
C GLY A 47 1.08 -20.86 5.38
N LYS A 48 0.98 -19.64 4.85
CA LYS A 48 1.51 -18.42 5.46
C LYS A 48 0.40 -17.38 5.65
N PRO A 49 0.41 -16.60 6.73
CA PRO A 49 -0.55 -15.52 6.92
C PRO A 49 -0.24 -14.38 5.94
N MET A 50 -1.25 -13.94 5.19
CA MET A 50 -1.14 -12.84 4.24
C MET A 50 -1.79 -11.58 4.81
N PHE A 51 -1.08 -10.46 4.70
CA PHE A 51 -1.51 -9.15 5.19
C PHE A 51 -1.60 -8.15 4.05
N ASN A 52 -2.60 -7.28 4.06
CA ASN A 52 -2.73 -6.17 3.12
C ASN A 52 -2.14 -4.89 3.70
N LEU A 53 -1.31 -4.20 2.92
CA LEU A 53 -0.82 -2.85 3.26
C LEU A 53 -1.84 -1.77 2.88
N GLY A 54 -2.33 -1.03 3.87
CA GLY A 54 -3.13 0.18 3.71
C GLY A 54 -2.44 1.39 4.34
N PHE A 55 -2.73 2.60 3.86
CA PHE A 55 -2.35 3.84 4.53
C PHE A 55 -3.37 4.94 4.27
N GLY A 56 -3.48 5.91 5.17
CA GLY A 56 -4.36 7.06 5.02
C GLY A 56 -4.27 8.05 6.16
N ASN A 57 -5.16 9.05 6.16
CA ASN A 57 -5.33 9.92 7.33
C ASN A 57 -5.98 9.12 8.46
N TYR A 58 -5.58 9.36 9.68
CA TYR A 58 -6.16 8.70 10.85
C TYR A 58 -7.12 9.64 11.56
N ASP A 59 -8.37 9.21 11.68
CA ASP A 59 -9.37 9.85 12.52
C ASP A 59 -9.34 9.19 13.90
N ILE A 60 -8.86 9.95 14.89
CA ILE A 60 -8.68 9.50 16.27
C ILE A 60 -10.02 9.33 17.01
N ASP A 61 -11.06 10.06 16.61
CA ASP A 61 -12.33 10.07 17.32
C ASP A 61 -13.14 8.79 17.03
N ILE A 62 -12.97 8.24 15.82
CA ILE A 62 -13.70 7.04 15.38
C ILE A 62 -12.80 5.82 15.13
N ASP A 63 -11.50 5.93 15.38
CA ASP A 63 -10.47 4.90 15.14
C ASP A 63 -10.54 4.35 13.70
N LYS A 64 -10.49 5.24 12.70
CA LYS A 64 -10.54 4.86 11.29
C LYS A 64 -9.48 5.51 10.44
N ILE A 65 -9.08 4.76 9.42
CA ILE A 65 -8.19 5.24 8.37
C ILE A 65 -9.04 5.76 7.20
N GLU A 66 -8.94 7.06 6.94
CA GLU A 66 -9.59 7.73 5.83
C GLU A 66 -8.67 7.81 4.61
N ASP A 67 -8.98 6.95 3.65
CA ASP A 67 -8.19 6.71 2.46
C ASP A 67 -8.49 7.70 1.30
N LEU A 68 -9.47 8.59 1.46
CA LEU A 68 -9.95 9.51 0.41
C LEU A 68 -9.47 10.96 0.58
N SER A 69 -8.77 11.25 1.68
CA SER A 69 -8.35 12.61 2.01
C SER A 69 -7.22 13.09 1.08
N THR A 70 -7.42 14.27 0.47
CA THR A 70 -6.42 14.93 -0.38
C THR A 70 -5.52 15.90 0.39
N ASN A 71 -5.63 15.92 1.71
CA ASN A 71 -4.84 16.80 2.60
C ASN A 71 -3.43 16.24 2.71
N ASN A 72 -2.63 16.53 1.69
CA ASN A 72 -1.20 16.28 1.68
C ASN A 72 -0.49 17.64 1.67
N ASN A 73 0.48 17.82 2.56
CA ASN A 73 1.25 19.05 2.74
C ASN A 73 2.28 19.27 1.61
N GLY A 74 1.99 18.76 0.40
CA GLY A 74 2.95 18.64 -0.71
C GLY A 74 4.03 17.58 -0.47
N ASP A 75 3.94 16.81 0.61
CA ASP A 75 4.96 15.89 1.13
C ASP A 75 4.76 14.44 0.66
N VAL A 76 4.15 14.26 -0.53
CA VAL A 76 3.76 12.95 -1.05
C VAL A 76 4.92 11.96 -1.08
N TYR A 77 6.12 12.38 -1.51
CA TYR A 77 7.30 11.51 -1.53
C TYR A 77 7.74 11.09 -0.13
N ILE A 78 7.77 12.01 0.84
CA ILE A 78 8.13 11.73 2.24
C ILE A 78 7.12 10.74 2.85
N ILE A 79 5.82 10.94 2.59
CA ILE A 79 4.78 10.01 3.01
C ILE A 79 5.02 8.62 2.44
N PHE A 80 5.26 8.50 1.13
CA PHE A 80 5.52 7.20 0.51
C PHE A 80 6.78 6.53 1.06
N SER A 81 7.90 7.25 1.19
CA SER A 81 9.12 6.73 1.81
C SER A 81 8.87 6.27 3.26
N THR A 82 8.05 7.02 4.01
CA THR A 82 7.64 6.65 5.38
C THR A 82 6.84 5.35 5.39
N VAL A 83 5.83 5.21 4.51
CA VAL A 83 5.05 3.98 4.36
C VAL A 83 5.97 2.79 4.07
N LEU A 84 6.88 2.95 3.11
CA LEU A 84 7.79 1.88 2.70
C LEU A 84 8.80 1.51 3.80
N SER A 85 9.24 2.49 4.60
CA SER A 85 10.14 2.26 5.73
C SER A 85 9.53 1.39 6.85
N SER A 86 8.20 1.24 6.89
CA SER A 86 7.53 0.35 7.85
C SER A 86 7.55 -1.13 7.46
N ILE A 87 7.83 -1.46 6.18
CA ILE A 87 7.82 -2.84 5.68
C ILE A 87 8.88 -3.72 6.38
N PRO A 88 10.14 -3.29 6.56
CA PRO A 88 11.12 -4.06 7.33
C PRO A 88 10.67 -4.33 8.77
N GLU A 89 10.08 -3.35 9.44
CA GLU A 89 9.57 -3.49 10.82
C GLU A 89 8.38 -4.46 10.88
N PHE A 90 7.45 -4.37 9.92
CA PHE A 90 6.37 -5.35 9.79
C PHE A 90 6.89 -6.78 9.69
N PHE A 91 7.91 -7.04 8.86
CA PHE A 91 8.50 -8.38 8.74
C PHE A 91 9.34 -8.80 9.95
N LYS A 92 9.77 -7.89 10.83
CA LYS A 92 10.36 -8.28 12.13
C LYS A 92 9.28 -8.82 13.08
N ILE A 93 8.10 -8.22 13.06
CA ILE A 93 6.94 -8.64 13.86
C ILE A 93 6.32 -9.92 13.27
N ASN A 94 6.21 -10.00 11.94
CA ASN A 94 5.56 -11.09 11.21
C ASN A 94 6.51 -11.77 10.19
N PRO A 95 7.58 -12.47 10.63
CA PRO A 95 8.66 -12.94 9.76
C PRO A 95 8.25 -13.99 8.73
N ALA A 96 7.22 -14.79 9.01
CA ALA A 96 6.74 -15.85 8.10
C ALA A 96 5.58 -15.40 7.19
N SER A 97 5.19 -14.12 7.23
CA SER A 97 4.02 -13.62 6.54
C SER A 97 4.28 -13.26 5.07
N ILE A 98 3.19 -13.02 4.34
CA ILE A 98 3.19 -12.50 2.98
C ILE A 98 2.58 -11.11 3.02
N LEU A 99 3.27 -10.13 2.45
CA LEU A 99 2.70 -8.80 2.28
C LEU A 99 2.05 -8.67 0.91
N LEU A 100 0.75 -8.44 0.90
CA LEU A 100 -0.05 -8.09 -0.26
C LEU A 100 -0.14 -6.56 -0.38
N VAL A 101 0.28 -6.05 -1.53
CA VAL A 101 0.12 -4.65 -1.91
C VAL A 101 -0.84 -4.58 -3.09
N GLN A 102 -2.04 -4.08 -2.83
CA GLN A 102 -3.06 -3.80 -3.84
C GLN A 102 -3.68 -2.43 -3.60
N GLY A 103 -4.16 -1.79 -4.67
CA GLY A 103 -4.87 -0.53 -4.55
C GLY A 103 -6.35 -0.75 -4.20
N SER A 104 -6.87 -0.03 -3.20
CA SER A 104 -8.31 0.07 -2.92
C SER A 104 -9.11 0.65 -4.11
N ASP A 105 -8.41 1.30 -5.04
CA ASP A 105 -8.91 1.85 -6.30
C ASP A 105 -8.94 0.86 -7.47
N SER A 106 -8.78 -0.43 -7.20
CA SER A 106 -8.65 -1.49 -8.21
C SER A 106 -9.85 -2.46 -8.22
N SER A 107 -10.96 -2.08 -7.58
CA SER A 107 -12.22 -2.84 -7.59
C SER A 107 -13.17 -2.38 -8.71
N PRO A 108 -14.03 -3.28 -9.24
CA PRO A 108 -15.10 -2.90 -10.16
C PRO A 108 -16.03 -1.84 -9.57
N GLU A 109 -16.38 -1.93 -8.27
CA GLU A 109 -17.23 -0.92 -7.64
C GLU A 109 -16.57 0.46 -7.61
N PHE A 110 -15.24 0.51 -7.38
CA PHE A 110 -14.49 1.76 -7.45
C PHE A 110 -14.54 2.35 -8.86
N LEU A 111 -14.34 1.52 -9.89
CA LEU A 111 -14.38 1.98 -11.28
C LEU A 111 -15.74 2.61 -11.63
N GLU A 112 -16.84 1.96 -11.26
CA GLU A 112 -18.19 2.47 -11.51
C GLU A 112 -18.45 3.78 -10.75
N LYS A 113 -18.11 3.85 -9.46
CA LYS A 113 -18.22 5.09 -8.67
C LYS A 113 -17.35 6.21 -9.26
N CYS A 114 -16.15 5.88 -9.72
CA CYS A 114 -15.25 6.86 -10.30
C CYS A 114 -15.79 7.45 -11.62
N LYS A 115 -16.38 6.62 -12.50
CA LYS A 115 -17.00 7.08 -13.74
C LYS A 115 -18.10 8.11 -13.47
N LEU A 116 -18.92 7.88 -12.45
CA LEU A 116 -20.03 8.77 -12.07
C LEU A 116 -19.57 10.17 -11.61
N ILE A 117 -18.47 10.24 -10.86
CA ILE A 117 -17.99 11.48 -10.23
C ILE A 117 -16.94 12.19 -11.11
N CYS A 118 -16.48 11.54 -12.19
CA CYS A 118 -15.44 12.09 -13.05
C CYS A 118 -15.91 13.32 -13.85
N LYS A 119 -15.44 14.50 -13.41
CA LYS A 119 -15.72 15.82 -14.02
C LYS A 119 -15.42 15.92 -15.52
N LYS A 120 -14.51 15.09 -16.06
CA LYS A 120 -14.06 15.14 -17.45
C LYS A 120 -14.80 14.17 -18.39
N LYS A 121 -15.98 13.66 -18.01
CA LYS A 121 -16.74 12.65 -18.79
C LYS A 121 -15.85 11.45 -19.12
N CYS A 122 -15.44 10.71 -18.08
CA CYS A 122 -14.73 9.45 -18.20
C CYS A 122 -15.64 8.39 -18.87
N THR A 123 -15.86 8.51 -20.18
CA THR A 123 -16.77 7.65 -20.96
C THR A 123 -16.19 6.29 -21.28
N ILE A 124 -14.86 6.14 -21.17
CA ILE A 124 -14.14 4.89 -21.49
C ILE A 124 -13.23 4.46 -20.33
N GLU A 125 -12.52 5.39 -19.67
CA GLU A 125 -11.59 5.07 -18.58
C GLU A 125 -11.62 6.10 -17.43
N CYS A 126 -11.57 5.61 -16.19
CA CYS A 126 -11.34 6.44 -15.00
C CYS A 126 -9.84 6.54 -14.72
N LYS A 127 -9.26 7.76 -14.76
CA LYS A 127 -7.83 7.98 -14.48
C LYS A 127 -7.38 7.61 -13.05
N LYS A 128 -8.31 7.55 -12.11
CA LYS A 128 -8.03 7.15 -10.72
C LYS A 128 -8.08 5.64 -10.52
N PHE A 129 -8.58 4.88 -11.49
CA PHE A 129 -8.64 3.43 -11.40
C PHE A 129 -7.23 2.87 -11.46
N ARG A 130 -6.89 1.97 -10.52
CA ARG A 130 -5.57 1.33 -10.40
C ARG A 130 -4.39 2.32 -10.26
N GLN A 131 -4.63 3.57 -9.85
CA GLN A 131 -3.59 4.57 -9.68
C GLN A 131 -2.61 4.16 -8.58
N ARG A 132 -3.11 3.62 -7.46
CA ARG A 132 -2.29 3.24 -6.30
C ARG A 132 -1.37 2.07 -6.60
N ILE A 133 -1.91 1.00 -7.18
CA ILE A 133 -1.07 -0.14 -7.60
C ILE A 133 -0.03 0.29 -8.64
N THR A 134 -0.34 1.27 -9.48
CA THR A 134 0.64 1.84 -10.43
C THR A 134 1.78 2.55 -9.71
N ILE A 135 1.50 3.32 -8.65
CA ILE A 135 2.53 3.98 -7.84
C ILE A 135 3.43 2.94 -7.15
N TYR A 136 2.83 1.92 -6.52
CA TYR A 136 3.60 0.86 -5.86
C TYR A 136 4.47 0.08 -6.84
N LYS A 137 3.91 -0.33 -7.99
CA LYS A 137 4.69 -1.00 -9.05
C LYS A 137 5.81 -0.12 -9.55
N LYS A 138 5.58 1.19 -9.72
CA LYS A 138 6.64 2.12 -10.12
C LYS A 138 7.80 2.10 -9.12
N TYR A 139 7.51 2.22 -7.82
CA TYR A 139 8.54 2.15 -6.78
C TYR A 139 9.31 0.82 -6.81
N VAL A 140 8.60 -0.32 -6.88
CA VAL A 140 9.24 -1.64 -6.97
C VAL A 140 10.10 -1.74 -8.21
N ASN A 141 9.63 -1.27 -9.37
CA ASN A 141 10.39 -1.30 -10.62
C ASN A 141 11.65 -0.43 -10.55
N ASP A 142 11.55 0.77 -9.99
CA ASP A 142 12.66 1.72 -9.91
C ASP A 142 13.76 1.23 -8.95
N ASN A 143 13.41 0.41 -7.96
CA ASN A 143 14.34 -0.09 -6.92
C ASN A 143 14.52 -1.62 -6.94
N TYR A 144 14.09 -2.30 -8.01
CA TYR A 144 13.93 -3.76 -8.02
C TYR A 144 15.25 -4.50 -7.73
N ASP A 145 16.35 -4.04 -8.31
CA ASP A 145 17.65 -4.71 -8.20
C ASP A 145 18.22 -4.68 -6.77
N GLU A 146 17.90 -3.64 -6.00
CA GLU A 146 18.28 -3.51 -4.59
C GLU A 146 17.31 -4.31 -3.70
N LEU A 147 16.00 -4.12 -3.91
CA LEU A 147 14.97 -4.77 -3.09
C LEU A 147 15.01 -6.29 -3.20
N ARG A 148 15.34 -6.84 -4.37
CA ARG A 148 15.38 -8.30 -4.59
C ARG A 148 16.50 -9.02 -3.81
N LEU A 149 17.45 -8.27 -3.23
CA LEU A 149 18.50 -8.84 -2.40
C LEU A 149 17.95 -9.34 -1.05
N GLU A 150 16.90 -8.70 -0.56
CA GLU A 150 16.27 -9.02 0.73
C GLU A 150 14.86 -9.58 0.61
N TYR A 151 14.17 -9.32 -0.50
CA TYR A 151 12.77 -9.68 -0.69
C TYR A 151 12.54 -10.45 -1.99
N LYS A 152 11.57 -11.37 -1.98
CA LYS A 152 11.05 -12.00 -3.19
C LYS A 152 9.73 -11.36 -3.57
N PHE A 153 9.62 -10.98 -4.84
CA PHE A 153 8.43 -10.34 -5.40
C PHE A 153 7.70 -11.28 -6.34
N TYR A 154 6.38 -11.35 -6.18
CA TYR A 154 5.48 -12.01 -7.11
C TYR A 154 4.40 -11.03 -7.56
N GLY A 155 3.99 -11.15 -8.81
CA GLY A 155 2.92 -10.35 -9.38
C GLY A 155 1.61 -11.14 -9.41
N GLY A 156 0.53 -10.47 -9.02
CA GLY A 156 -0.84 -10.99 -9.11
C GLY A 156 -1.58 -10.42 -10.31
N ILE A 157 -2.20 -11.30 -11.11
CA ILE A 157 -3.08 -10.92 -12.22
C ILE A 157 -4.48 -11.44 -11.90
N LYS A 158 -5.47 -10.54 -11.82
CA LYS A 158 -6.86 -10.93 -11.61
C LYS A 158 -7.39 -11.62 -12.86
N SER A 159 -7.99 -12.78 -12.65
CA SER A 159 -8.68 -13.59 -13.64
C SER A 159 -10.08 -13.92 -13.12
N GLY A 160 -11.02 -14.26 -14.02
CA GLY A 160 -12.39 -14.63 -13.63
C GLY A 160 -12.48 -15.81 -12.64
N ALA A 161 -11.41 -16.61 -12.53
CA ALA A 161 -11.30 -17.75 -11.60
C ALA A 161 -10.51 -17.46 -10.31
N GLY A 162 -9.99 -16.23 -10.11
CA GLY A 162 -9.17 -15.87 -8.95
C GLY A 162 -7.95 -15.02 -9.33
N THR A 163 -6.91 -15.02 -8.50
CA THR A 163 -5.64 -14.31 -8.81
C THR A 163 -4.59 -15.32 -9.24
N ILE A 164 -4.05 -15.15 -10.45
CA ILE A 164 -2.89 -15.90 -10.92
C ILE A 164 -1.65 -15.21 -10.36
N ILE A 165 -0.81 -15.98 -9.66
CA ILE A 165 0.43 -15.48 -9.08
C ILE A 165 1.61 -16.03 -9.87
N GLU A 166 2.54 -15.14 -10.24
CA GLU A 166 3.75 -15.48 -10.97
C GLU A 166 4.94 -14.67 -10.45
N THR A 167 6.16 -15.11 -10.77
CA THR A 167 7.37 -14.34 -10.45
C THR A 167 7.24 -12.92 -11.01
N TYR A 168 7.55 -11.93 -10.19
CA TYR A 168 7.43 -10.53 -10.60
C TYR A 168 8.46 -10.19 -11.68
N VAL A 169 7.97 -9.73 -12.83
CA VAL A 169 8.78 -9.20 -13.93
C VAL A 169 8.66 -7.68 -13.95
N PRO A 170 9.76 -6.91 -13.80
CA PRO A 170 9.70 -5.46 -13.82
C PRO A 170 9.02 -4.93 -15.08
N LYS A 171 8.21 -3.88 -14.91
CA LYS A 171 7.39 -3.22 -15.96
C LYS A 171 6.25 -4.07 -16.54
N LYS A 172 6.06 -5.33 -16.14
CA LYS A 172 4.85 -6.08 -16.46
C LYS A 172 3.66 -5.54 -15.66
N ASP A 173 2.47 -5.57 -16.27
CA ASP A 173 1.27 -5.09 -15.60
C ASP A 173 0.73 -6.14 -14.62
N TYR A 174 0.53 -5.71 -13.38
CA TYR A 174 -0.01 -6.52 -12.28
C TYR A 174 -1.12 -5.78 -11.54
N ASP A 175 -2.11 -6.52 -11.05
CA ASP A 175 -3.20 -6.02 -10.20
C ASP A 175 -2.85 -6.00 -8.72
N ALA A 176 -1.85 -6.79 -8.34
CA ALA A 176 -1.32 -6.85 -6.98
C ALA A 176 0.18 -7.19 -7.01
N VAL A 177 0.89 -6.83 -5.96
CA VAL A 177 2.26 -7.25 -5.70
C VAL A 177 2.28 -8.02 -4.39
N PHE A 178 2.89 -9.20 -4.38
CA PHE A 178 3.13 -9.99 -3.19
C PHE A 178 4.62 -9.90 -2.85
N VAL A 179 4.92 -9.60 -1.60
CA VAL A 179 6.28 -9.47 -1.08
C VAL A 179 6.49 -10.53 -0.01
N TYR A 180 7.57 -11.27 -0.16
CA TYR A 180 8.04 -12.27 0.79
C TYR A 180 9.41 -11.83 1.28
N LYS A 181 9.70 -12.09 2.55
CA LYS A 181 11.05 -12.01 3.11
C LYS A 181 11.68 -13.40 3.17
#